data_AF-A0A7C4WD30-F1
#
_entry.id   AF-A0A7C4WD30-F1
#
_cell.length_a   1.000
_cell.length_b   1.000
_cell.length_c   1.000
_cell.angle_alpha   90.00
_cell.angle_beta   90.00
_cell.angle_gamma   90.00
#
_symmetry.space_group_name_H-M   'P 1'
#
loop_
_entity.id
_entity.type
_entity.pdbx_description
1 polymer ?
#
loop_
_entity_poly.entity_id
_entity_poly.type
_entity_poly.pdbx_seq_one_letter_code
_entity_poly.pdbx_strand_id
1 'polypeptide(L)' 'MSKQERGRRLEELRAELARLKAQAARGTLENPARIREIRRAIARILTVEREERLREAGQ' A
#
# COMPACT_ATOMS: atom_id res chain seq x y z
N MET A 1 -1.25 -15.21 2.60
CA MET A 1 -0.51 -14.03 3.13
C MET A 1 -0.85 -13.90 4.60
N SER A 2 0.11 -14.04 5.50
CA SER A 2 -0.15 -13.87 6.93
C SER A 2 -0.36 -12.40 7.29
N LYS A 3 -0.94 -12.10 8.46
CA LYS A 3 -1.07 -10.72 8.97
C LYS A 3 0.28 -10.00 9.03
N GLN A 4 1.34 -10.70 9.42
CA GLN A 4 2.71 -10.15 9.46
C GLN A 4 3.25 -9.85 8.06
N GLU A 5 2.98 -10.73 7.10
CA GLU A 5 3.40 -10.56 5.71
C GLU A 5 2.69 -9.37 5.05
N ARG A 6 1.39 -9.17 5.34
CA ARG A 6 0.63 -7.98 4.91
C ARG A 6 1.24 -6.70 5.48
N GLY A 7 1.60 -6.70 6.76
CA GLY A 7 2.29 -5.58 7.41
C GLY A 7 3.61 -5.23 6.73
N ARG A 8 4.48 -6.21 6.49
CA ARG A 8 5.75 -6.00 5.77
C ARG A 8 5.53 -5.45 4.37
N ARG A 9 4.58 -6.02 3.62
CA ARG A 9 4.26 -5.55 2.27
C ARG A 9 3.70 -4.13 2.25
N LEU A 10 2.92 -3.77 3.26
CA LEU A 10 2.38 -2.42 3.41
C LEU A 10 3.49 -1.40 3.67
N GLU A 11 4.49 -1.74 4.48
CA GLU A 11 5.67 -0.89 4.72
C GLU A 11 6.49 -0.67 3.44
N GLU A 12 6.77 -1.75 2.70
CA GLU A 12 7.46 -1.68 1.41
C GLU A 12 6.74 -0.75 0.42
N LEU A 13 5.43 -0.92 0.26
CA LEU A 13 4.62 -0.11 -0.65
C LEU A 13 4.56 1.35 -0.22
N ARG A 14 4.53 1.63 1.08
CA ARG A 14 4.60 3.01 1.61
C ARG A 14 5.96 3.66 1.34
N ALA A 15 7.05 2.91 1.50
CA ALA A 15 8.39 3.38 1.19
C ALA A 15 8.55 3.66 -0.31
N GLU A 16 8.06 2.78 -1.19
CA GLU A 16 8.06 2.99 -2.64
C GLU A 16 7.22 4.22 -3.02
N LEU A 17 6.03 4.38 -2.43
CA LEU A 17 5.20 5.57 -2.64
C LEU A 17 5.90 6.88 -2.23
N ALA A 18 6.61 6.88 -1.11
CA ALA A 18 7.37 8.05 -0.65
C ALA A 18 8.47 8.41 -1.63
N ARG A 19 9.22 7.43 -2.15
CA ARG A 19 10.26 7.64 -3.17
C ARG A 19 9.68 8.21 -4.45
N LEU A 20 8.57 7.66 -4.96
CA LEU A 20 7.93 8.16 -6.17
C LEU A 20 7.36 9.57 -6.00
N LYS A 21 6.81 9.90 -4.82
CA LYS A 21 6.37 11.27 -4.52
C LYS A 21 7.55 12.25 -4.49
N ALA A 22 8.69 11.85 -3.94
CA ALA A 22 9.89 12.67 -3.97
C ALA A 22 10.40 12.89 -5.41
N GLN A 23 10.36 11.85 -6.25
CA GLN A 23 10.67 11.98 -7.69
C GLN A 23 9.67 12.91 -8.41
N ALA A 24 8.37 12.78 -8.10
CA ALA A 24 7.33 13.64 -8.67
C ALA A 24 7.57 15.13 -8.32
N ALA A 25 7.88 15.41 -7.06
CA ALA A 25 8.17 16.77 -6.59
C ALA A 25 9.40 17.38 -7.27
N ARG A 26 10.40 16.55 -7.61
CA ARG A 26 11.58 16.98 -8.38
C ARG A 26 11.36 17.02 -9.90
N GLY A 27 10.19 16.60 -10.40
CA GLY A 27 9.93 16.48 -11.83
C GLY A 27 10.66 15.33 -12.53
N THR A 28 11.28 14.42 -11.78
CA THR A 28 12.07 13.29 -12.31
C THR A 28 11.26 11.99 -12.37
N LEU A 29 9.93 12.06 -12.24
CA LEU A 29 9.08 10.87 -12.26
C LEU A 29 8.76 10.48 -13.71
N GLU A 30 9.29 9.34 -14.13
CA GLU A 30 9.08 8.81 -15.49
C GLU A 30 7.67 8.25 -15.70
N ASN A 31 7.08 7.64 -14.66
CA ASN A 31 5.77 6.99 -14.76
C ASN A 31 4.82 7.38 -13.60
N PRO A 32 3.97 8.41 -13.80
CA PRO A 32 2.92 8.79 -12.86
C PRO A 32 1.88 7.71 -12.55
N ALA A 33 1.63 6.76 -13.47
CA ALA A 33 0.66 5.69 -13.26
C ALA A 33 1.09 4.78 -12.11
N ARG A 34 2.40 4.61 -11.88
CA ARG A 34 2.95 3.79 -10.80
C ARG A 34 2.48 4.24 -9.41
N ILE A 35 2.35 5.56 -9.19
CA ILE A 35 1.81 6.11 -7.94
C ILE A 35 0.37 5.63 -7.72
N ARG A 36 -0.45 5.61 -8.78
CA ARG A 36 -1.85 5.14 -8.70
C ARG A 36 -1.92 3.64 -8.41
N GLU A 37 -1.06 2.85 -9.04
CA GLU A 37 -0.97 1.40 -8.80
C GLU A 37 -0.62 1.08 -7.34
N ILE A 38 0.41 1.74 -6.80
CA ILE A 38 0.84 1.51 -5.41
C ILE A 38 -0.25 1.94 -4.42
N ARG A 39 -0.92 3.07 -4.66
CA ARG A 39 -2.07 3.48 -3.84
C ARG A 39 -3.18 2.44 -3.84
N ARG A 40 -3.48 1.83 -5.00
CA ARG A 40 -4.47 0.75 -5.11
C ARG A 40 -4.00 -0.52 -4.37
N ALA A 41 -2.73 -0.87 -4.48
CA ALA A 41 -2.17 -2.03 -3.77
C ALA A 41 -2.26 -1.85 -2.25
N ILE A 42 -1.90 -0.68 -1.73
CA ILE A 42 -2.05 -0.32 -0.31
C ILE A 42 -3.52 -0.43 0.13
N ALA A 43 -4.44 0.14 -0.65
CA ALA A 43 -5.86 0.09 -0.33
C ALA A 43 -6.38 -1.36 -0.25
N ARG A 44 -6.01 -2.23 -1.19
CA ARG A 44 -6.40 -3.65 -1.17
C ARG A 44 -5.93 -4.38 0.08
N ILE A 45 -4.69 -4.15 0.51
CA ILE A 45 -4.16 -4.77 1.73
C ILE A 45 -4.97 -4.30 2.95
N LEU A 46 -5.21 -2.99 3.07
CA LEU A 46 -5.99 -2.43 4.18
C LEU A 46 -7.44 -2.91 4.19
N THR A 47 -8.05 -3.12 3.02
CA THR A 47 -9.39 -3.71 2.92
C THR A 47 -9.41 -5.13 3.47
N VAL A 48 -8.47 -5.98 3.07
CA VAL A 48 -8.38 -7.36 3.58
C VAL A 48 -8.16 -7.36 5.10
N GLU A 49 -7.29 -6.50 5.63
CA GLU A 49 -7.08 -6.37 7.08
C GLU A 49 -8.33 -5.88 7.83
N ARG A 50 -9.19 -5.10 7.18
CA ARG A 50 -10.46 -4.66 7.76
C ARG A 50 -11.48 -5.78 7.74
N GLU A 51 -11.59 -6.51 6.63
CA GLU A 51 -12.48 -7.66 6.49
C GLU A 51 -12.15 -8.75 7.51
N GLU A 52 -10.86 -9.08 7.70
CA GLU A 52 -10.43 -10.02 8.72
C GLU A 52 -10.80 -9.56 10.14
N ARG A 53 -10.55 -8.29 10.46
CA ARG A 53 -10.96 -7.72 11.76
C ARG A 53 -12.47 -7.76 11.99
N LEU A 54 -13.28 -7.50 10.98
CA LEU A 54 -14.74 -7.58 11.09
C LEU A 54 -15.22 -9.02 11.30
N ARG A 55 -14.55 -10.00 10.68
CA ARG A 55 -14.83 -11.43 10.90
C ARG A 55 -14.45 -11.86 12.32
N GLU A 56 -13.31 -11.43 12.83
CA GLU A 56 -12.86 -11.71 14.21
C GLU A 56 -13.80 -11.07 15.25
N ALA A 57 -14.29 -9.85 15.01
CA ALA A 57 -15.16 -9.14 15.96
C ALA A 57 -16.62 -9.62 15.98
N GLY A 58 -17.05 -10.36 14.95
CA GLY A 58 -18.38 -10.96 14.87
C GLY A 58 -18.44 -12.41 15.35
N GLN A 59 -17.32 -12.95 15.82
CA GLN A 59 -17.20 -14.25 16.51
C GLN A 59 -17.21 -14.04 18.02
#